data_AF-A0A7S4N4I2-F1
#
_entry.id   AF-A0A7S4N4I2-F1
#
_cell.length_a   1.000
_cell.length_b   1.000
_cell.length_c   1.000
_cell.angle_alpha   90.00
_cell.angle_beta   90.00
_cell.angle_gamma   90.00
#
_symmetry.space_group_name_H-M   'P 1'
#
loop_
_entity.id
_entity.type
_entity.pdbx_description
1 polymer ?
#
loop_
_entity_poly.entity_id
_entity_poly.type
_entity_poly.pdbx_seq_one_letter_code
_entity_poly.pdbx_strand_id
1 'polypeptide(L)'
;VKMAGLELQEASKQFLLANEESDRLSAELAAYKKESMLLRDEIDRLEREERELTASLAQAGFSMQETMRHTCKNDSLFASIQNYAMSTYDSRLKTFRQWPHAAAMRPLATPAALASQGFYFSPNDQYKDRVLCAFCNLELAEWGPKDDPAYEHNVRSPTCPVVTGKIMAIQSRDPEFVEEMIHEEAAAVAKLQVLQMGMQKQLDQYMERIKSDKQKRAELEKALAMYRQK
;
A
#
# COMPACT_ATOMS: atom_id res chain seq x y z
N VAL A 1 9.16 55.29 52.30
CA VAL A 1 10.51 55.10 51.73
C VAL A 1 10.97 53.64 51.80
N LYS A 2 11.08 53.01 52.99
CA LYS A 2 11.53 51.59 53.11
C LYS A 2 10.64 50.56 52.38
N MET A 3 9.32 50.71 52.47
CA MET A 3 8.36 49.83 51.79
C MET A 3 8.48 49.90 50.26
N ALA A 4 8.53 51.11 49.70
CA ALA A 4 8.73 51.32 48.27
C ALA A 4 10.07 50.78 47.74
N GLY A 5 11.12 50.76 48.58
CA GLY A 5 12.41 50.17 48.24
C GLY A 5 12.38 48.63 48.14
N LEU A 6 11.58 47.97 48.99
CA LEU A 6 11.37 46.52 48.93
C LEU A 6 10.53 46.12 47.71
N GLU A 7 9.51 46.90 47.37
CA GLU A 7 8.69 46.69 46.18
C GLU A 7 9.49 46.83 44.88
N LEU A 8 10.40 47.81 44.81
CA LEU A 8 11.33 47.97 43.68
C LEU A 8 12.32 46.82 43.54
N GLN A 9 12.85 46.31 44.65
CA GLN A 9 13.76 45.16 44.64
C GLN A 9 13.04 43.88 44.19
N GLU A 10 11.81 43.66 44.65
CA GLU A 10 11.01 42.51 44.22
C GLU A 10 10.64 42.61 42.74
N ALA A 11 10.21 43.78 42.26
CA ALA A 11 9.93 44.02 40.84
C ALA A 11 11.16 43.78 39.95
N SER A 12 12.34 44.25 40.39
CA SER A 12 13.60 44.01 39.68
C SER A 12 13.97 42.52 39.61
N LYS A 13 13.71 41.77 40.69
CA LYS A 13 13.93 40.33 40.73
C LYS A 13 12.96 39.58 39.80
N GLN A 14 11.70 39.97 39.77
CA GLN A 14 10.71 39.37 38.87
C GLN A 14 11.02 39.66 37.40
N PHE A 15 11.50 40.86 37.08
CA PHE A 15 11.96 41.21 35.74
C PHE A 15 13.12 40.33 35.27
N LEU A 16 14.14 40.12 36.12
CA LEU A 16 15.28 39.25 35.80
C LEU A 16 14.83 37.80 35.54
N LEU A 17 13.97 37.24 36.40
CA LEU A 17 13.43 35.89 36.22
C LEU A 17 12.60 35.75 34.94
N ALA A 18 11.83 36.78 34.58
CA ALA A 18 11.05 36.79 33.34
C ALA A 18 11.96 36.82 32.10
N ASN A 19 13.08 37.54 32.16
CA ASN A 19 14.04 37.60 31.07
C ASN A 19 14.80 36.27 30.89
N GLU A 20 15.24 35.65 32.00
CA GLU A 20 15.86 34.32 31.99
C GLU A 20 14.93 33.25 31.38
N GLU A 21 13.63 33.27 31.73
CA GLU A 21 12.66 32.34 31.16
C GLU A 21 12.37 32.63 29.68
N SER A 22 12.34 33.90 29.26
CA SER A 22 12.22 34.29 27.84
C SER A 22 13.41 33.79 27.01
N ASP A 23 14.62 33.89 27.53
CA ASP A 23 15.83 33.39 26.86
C ASP A 23 15.81 31.86 26.76
N ARG A 24 15.41 31.17 27.84
CA ARG A 24 15.23 29.72 27.85
C ARG A 24 14.22 29.25 26.81
N LEU A 25 13.02 29.85 26.77
CA LEU A 25 11.98 29.51 25.79
C LEU A 25 12.43 29.81 24.35
N SER A 26 13.22 30.87 24.14
CA SER A 26 13.77 31.22 22.84
C SER A 26 14.78 30.17 22.35
N ALA A 27 15.63 29.69 23.25
CA ALA A 27 16.58 28.61 22.95
C ALA A 27 15.86 27.29 22.66
N GLU A 28 14.84 26.93 23.46
CA GLU A 28 14.02 25.73 23.24
C GLU A 28 13.29 25.79 21.89
N LEU A 29 12.68 26.93 21.57
CA LEU A 29 12.03 27.12 20.27
C LEU A 29 13.03 26.93 19.12
N ALA A 30 14.23 27.52 19.21
CA ALA A 30 15.28 27.38 18.21
C ALA A 30 15.72 25.92 18.02
N ALA A 31 15.82 25.14 19.11
CA ALA A 31 16.12 23.71 19.05
C ALA A 31 15.04 22.93 18.28
N TYR A 32 13.76 23.10 18.63
CA TYR A 32 12.64 22.52 17.88
C TYR A 32 12.64 22.97 16.41
N LYS A 33 13.02 24.24 16.14
CA LYS A 33 13.08 24.74 14.77
C LYS A 33 14.09 23.97 13.92
N LYS A 34 15.26 23.68 14.50
CA LYS A 34 16.34 22.94 13.85
C LYS A 34 15.98 21.47 13.66
N GLU A 35 15.43 20.83 14.68
CA GLU A 35 15.04 19.41 14.61
C GLU A 35 13.95 19.16 13.56
N SER A 36 12.92 20.02 13.51
CA SER A 36 11.87 19.96 12.49
C SER A 36 12.40 20.16 11.05
N MET A 37 13.50 20.88 10.87
CA MET A 37 14.15 21.02 9.57
C MET A 37 14.85 19.72 9.17
N LEU A 38 15.67 19.15 10.06
CA LEU A 38 16.35 17.88 9.81
C LEU A 38 15.37 16.73 9.53
N LEU A 39 14.24 16.71 10.23
CA LEU A 39 13.20 15.69 10.02
C LEU A 39 12.50 15.82 8.66
N ARG A 40 12.37 17.06 8.12
CA ARG A 40 11.87 17.27 6.75
C ARG A 40 12.86 16.76 5.71
N ASP A 41 14.15 17.07 5.88
CA ASP A 41 15.20 16.58 4.96
C ASP A 41 15.27 15.05 4.93
N GLU A 42 15.05 14.41 6.08
CA GLU A 42 14.96 12.96 6.23
C GLU A 42 13.77 12.35 5.50
N ILE A 43 12.58 12.97 5.62
CA ILE A 43 11.37 12.57 4.90
C ILE A 43 11.60 12.66 3.39
N ASP A 44 12.15 13.77 2.90
CA ASP A 44 12.43 13.94 1.48
C ASP A 44 13.40 12.87 0.96
N ARG A 45 14.33 12.39 1.80
CA ARG A 45 15.21 11.27 1.45
C ARG A 45 14.43 9.96 1.34
N LEU A 46 13.62 9.63 2.35
CA LEU A 46 12.82 8.39 2.36
C LEU A 46 11.82 8.34 1.19
N GLU A 47 11.18 9.45 0.84
CA GLU A 47 10.28 9.50 -0.31
C GLU A 47 11.00 9.24 -1.65
N ARG A 48 12.29 9.61 -1.78
CA ARG A 48 13.08 9.26 -2.96
C ARG A 48 13.39 7.76 -3.00
N GLU A 49 13.81 7.21 -1.88
CA GLU A 49 14.08 5.77 -1.72
C GLU A 49 12.80 4.94 -2.02
N GLU A 50 11.62 5.43 -1.64
CA GLU A 50 10.33 4.79 -1.95
C GLU A 50 10.00 4.76 -3.43
N ARG A 51 10.27 5.86 -4.14
CA ARG A 51 10.07 5.91 -5.60
C ARG A 51 11.00 4.95 -6.32
N GLU A 52 12.26 4.87 -5.91
CA GLU A 52 13.23 3.92 -6.47
C GLU A 52 12.78 2.47 -6.24
N LEU A 53 12.36 2.14 -5.02
CA LEU A 53 11.83 0.81 -4.67
C LEU A 53 10.59 0.45 -5.50
N THR A 54 9.69 1.41 -5.70
CA THR A 54 8.49 1.25 -6.54
C THR A 54 8.86 1.00 -8.00
N ALA A 55 9.88 1.69 -8.53
CA ALA A 55 10.39 1.46 -9.87
C ALA A 55 11.03 0.06 -10.01
N SER A 56 11.81 -0.38 -9.02
CA SER A 56 12.38 -1.73 -9.00
C SER A 56 11.31 -2.83 -8.96
N LEU A 57 10.23 -2.63 -8.19
CA LEU A 57 9.07 -3.53 -8.16
C LEU A 57 8.40 -3.63 -9.54
N ALA A 58 8.23 -2.50 -10.23
CA ALA A 58 7.65 -2.47 -11.57
C ALA A 58 8.56 -3.18 -12.61
N GLN A 59 9.88 -2.99 -12.50
CA GLN A 59 10.84 -3.64 -13.39
C GLN A 59 10.89 -5.17 -13.19
N ALA A 60 10.86 -5.64 -11.94
CA ALA A 60 10.73 -7.08 -11.65
C ALA A 60 9.42 -7.63 -12.25
N GLY A 61 8.30 -6.91 -12.10
CA GLY A 61 7.05 -7.29 -12.75
C GLY A 61 7.14 -7.40 -14.28
N PHE A 62 7.95 -6.58 -14.94
CA PHE A 62 8.16 -6.60 -16.40
C PHE A 62 9.11 -7.73 -16.86
N SER A 63 10.18 -7.99 -16.11
CA SER A 63 11.14 -9.08 -16.37
C SER A 63 10.48 -10.45 -16.45
N MET A 64 9.53 -10.70 -15.54
CA MET A 64 8.64 -11.86 -15.54
C MET A 64 7.90 -11.99 -16.89
N GLN A 65 7.27 -10.90 -17.37
CA GLN A 65 6.54 -10.89 -18.64
C GLN A 65 7.43 -11.20 -19.84
N GLU A 66 8.64 -10.63 -19.88
CA GLU A 66 9.61 -10.81 -20.97
C GLU A 66 10.17 -12.25 -20.98
N THR A 67 10.52 -12.79 -19.82
CA THR A 67 11.10 -14.14 -19.71
C THR A 67 10.09 -15.21 -20.10
N MET A 68 8.84 -15.04 -19.70
CA MET A 68 7.79 -15.98 -20.06
C MET A 68 7.40 -15.91 -21.55
N ARG A 69 7.61 -14.75 -22.22
CA ARG A 69 7.50 -14.62 -23.68
C ARG A 69 8.45 -15.57 -24.43
N HIS A 70 9.62 -15.87 -23.85
CA HIS A 70 10.65 -16.69 -24.49
C HIS A 70 10.50 -18.20 -24.22
N THR A 71 9.73 -18.63 -23.22
CA THR A 71 9.64 -20.05 -22.80
C THR A 71 8.37 -20.77 -23.29
N CYS A 72 7.32 -20.05 -23.70
CA CYS A 72 6.07 -20.65 -24.18
C CYS A 72 5.93 -20.62 -25.72
N LYS A 73 5.53 -21.74 -26.33
CA LYS A 73 5.40 -21.88 -27.81
C LYS A 73 4.19 -21.17 -28.44
N ASN A 74 3.50 -20.27 -27.74
CA ASN A 74 2.34 -19.56 -28.29
C ASN A 74 2.26 -18.13 -27.74
N ASP A 75 3.01 -17.22 -28.37
CA ASP A 75 3.13 -15.79 -28.03
C ASP A 75 1.79 -15.06 -27.85
N SER A 76 0.74 -15.48 -28.57
CA SER A 76 -0.59 -14.85 -28.50
C SER A 76 -1.41 -15.24 -27.26
N LEU A 77 -1.19 -16.43 -26.71
CA LEU A 77 -1.94 -16.95 -25.57
C LEU A 77 -1.35 -16.44 -24.24
N PHE A 78 -0.03 -16.31 -24.22
CA PHE A 78 0.71 -15.81 -23.07
C PHE A 78 0.48 -14.31 -22.85
N ALA A 79 0.52 -13.52 -23.93
CA ALA A 79 0.17 -12.09 -23.92
C ALA A 79 -1.29 -11.82 -23.50
N SER A 80 -2.15 -12.84 -23.49
CA SER A 80 -3.55 -12.70 -23.06
C SER A 80 -3.72 -12.81 -21.54
N ILE A 81 -2.71 -13.30 -20.80
CA ILE A 81 -2.77 -13.34 -19.33
C ILE A 81 -2.62 -11.90 -18.81
N GLN A 82 -3.72 -11.36 -18.31
CA GLN A 82 -3.77 -10.00 -17.78
C GLN A 82 -3.18 -9.93 -16.37
N ASN A 83 -3.25 -11.04 -15.62
CA ASN A 83 -2.71 -11.15 -14.27
C ASN A 83 -1.97 -12.48 -14.05
N TYR A 84 -0.64 -12.45 -14.15
CA TYR A 84 0.23 -13.64 -14.03
C TYR A 84 0.20 -14.29 -12.66
N ALA A 85 0.06 -13.52 -11.59
CA ALA A 85 -0.08 -14.07 -10.24
C ALA A 85 -1.30 -15.00 -10.13
N MET A 86 -2.33 -14.75 -10.95
CA MET A 86 -3.60 -15.48 -11.00
C MET A 86 -3.70 -16.46 -12.19
N SER A 87 -2.57 -16.81 -12.82
CA SER A 87 -2.51 -17.71 -13.98
C SER A 87 -2.91 -19.16 -13.64
N THR A 88 -2.58 -19.64 -12.43
CA THR A 88 -2.90 -21.02 -12.01
C THR A 88 -4.24 -21.11 -11.30
N TYR A 89 -4.87 -22.29 -11.38
CA TYR A 89 -6.10 -22.58 -10.65
C TYR A 89 -5.93 -22.40 -9.13
N ASP A 90 -4.85 -22.92 -8.55
CA ASP A 90 -4.63 -22.87 -7.10
C ASP A 90 -4.41 -21.45 -6.59
N SER A 91 -3.70 -20.60 -7.34
CA SER A 91 -3.54 -19.18 -6.98
C SER A 91 -4.89 -18.47 -6.95
N ARG A 92 -5.75 -18.71 -7.95
CA ARG A 92 -7.11 -18.15 -7.97
C ARG A 92 -7.96 -18.68 -6.83
N LEU A 93 -7.95 -19.98 -6.58
CA LEU A 93 -8.74 -20.61 -5.52
C LEU A 93 -8.39 -20.03 -4.14
N LYS A 94 -7.10 -19.79 -3.87
CA LYS A 94 -6.61 -19.21 -2.62
C LYS A 94 -7.17 -17.81 -2.32
N THR A 95 -7.65 -17.07 -3.33
CA THR A 95 -8.24 -15.73 -3.12
C THR A 95 -9.61 -15.77 -2.45
N PHE A 96 -10.36 -16.86 -2.57
CA PHE A 96 -11.74 -16.98 -2.10
C PHE A 96 -11.90 -17.25 -0.60
N ARG A 97 -10.87 -16.99 0.24
CA ARG A 97 -10.92 -17.24 1.70
C ARG A 97 -12.06 -16.51 2.40
N GLN A 98 -12.46 -15.35 1.88
CA GLN A 98 -13.50 -14.50 2.44
C GLN A 98 -14.72 -14.41 1.50
N TRP A 99 -14.92 -15.42 0.64
CA TRP A 99 -16.09 -15.46 -0.23
C TRP A 99 -17.38 -15.40 0.61
N PRO A 100 -18.27 -14.42 0.38
CA PRO A 100 -19.37 -14.15 1.30
C PRO A 100 -20.52 -15.16 1.20
N HIS A 101 -20.54 -16.00 0.17
CA HIS A 101 -21.64 -16.93 -0.09
C HIS A 101 -21.30 -18.36 0.33
N ALA A 102 -22.18 -18.95 1.14
CA ALA A 102 -22.12 -20.39 1.43
C ALA A 102 -22.45 -21.21 0.18
N ALA A 103 -21.80 -22.36 0.01
CA ALA A 103 -22.01 -23.25 -1.15
C ALA A 103 -23.48 -23.67 -1.32
N ALA A 104 -24.24 -23.84 -0.23
CA ALA A 104 -25.67 -24.16 -0.28
C ALA A 104 -26.53 -23.02 -0.89
N MET A 105 -26.11 -21.76 -0.73
CA MET A 105 -26.83 -20.58 -1.23
C MET A 105 -26.45 -20.23 -2.67
N ARG A 106 -25.25 -20.64 -3.10
CA ARG A 106 -24.68 -20.44 -4.44
C ARG A 106 -24.04 -21.75 -4.93
N PRO A 107 -24.84 -22.76 -5.26
CA PRO A 107 -24.31 -24.09 -5.60
C PRO A 107 -23.55 -24.12 -6.92
N LEU A 108 -23.84 -23.20 -7.84
CA LEU A 108 -23.15 -23.09 -9.14
C LEU A 108 -21.93 -22.17 -9.07
N ALA A 109 -22.04 -21.04 -8.38
CA ALA A 109 -20.96 -20.07 -8.17
C ALA A 109 -20.14 -20.35 -6.89
N THR A 110 -19.62 -21.58 -6.77
CA THR A 110 -18.68 -21.92 -5.69
C THR A 110 -17.27 -21.37 -5.99
N PRO A 111 -16.42 -21.17 -4.97
CA PRO A 111 -15.02 -20.80 -5.17
C PRO A 111 -14.27 -21.67 -6.19
N ALA A 112 -14.47 -22.98 -6.15
CA ALA A 112 -13.85 -23.92 -7.08
C ALA A 112 -14.38 -23.73 -8.52
N ALA A 113 -15.70 -23.58 -8.68
CA ALA A 113 -16.31 -23.32 -9.98
C ALA A 113 -15.80 -22.01 -10.58
N LEU A 114 -15.82 -20.91 -9.81
CA LEU A 114 -15.30 -19.61 -10.22
C LEU A 114 -13.81 -19.69 -10.62
N ALA A 115 -12.97 -20.29 -9.77
CA ALA A 115 -11.54 -20.47 -10.05
C ALA A 115 -11.28 -21.30 -11.31
N SER A 116 -12.07 -22.35 -11.55
CA SER A 116 -11.97 -23.16 -12.77
C SER A 116 -12.29 -22.37 -14.04
N GLN A 117 -13.20 -21.38 -13.94
CA GLN A 117 -13.59 -20.51 -15.04
C GLN A 117 -12.69 -19.26 -15.17
N GLY A 118 -11.53 -19.27 -14.54
CA GLY A 118 -10.52 -18.22 -14.67
C GLY A 118 -10.72 -17.02 -13.74
N PHE A 119 -11.71 -17.07 -12.85
CA PHE A 119 -12.01 -15.98 -11.93
C PHE A 119 -11.22 -16.07 -10.62
N TYR A 120 -10.84 -14.92 -10.07
CA TYR A 120 -10.33 -14.78 -8.71
C TYR A 120 -11.14 -13.74 -7.94
N PHE A 121 -11.20 -13.89 -6.62
CA PHE A 121 -11.92 -12.99 -5.73
C PHE A 121 -11.20 -11.65 -5.60
N SER A 122 -11.90 -10.55 -5.86
CA SER A 122 -11.35 -9.19 -5.79
C SER A 122 -12.45 -8.23 -5.33
N PRO A 123 -12.84 -8.27 -4.04
CA PRO A 123 -13.89 -7.41 -3.52
C PRO A 123 -13.46 -5.94 -3.54
N ASN A 124 -14.43 -5.04 -3.55
CA ASN A 124 -14.19 -3.62 -3.32
C ASN A 124 -15.27 -3.04 -2.36
N ASP A 125 -15.28 -1.73 -2.19
CA ASP A 125 -16.23 -1.09 -1.28
C ASP A 125 -17.69 -1.25 -1.74
N GLN A 126 -17.92 -1.27 -3.05
CA GLN A 126 -19.24 -1.37 -3.67
C GLN A 126 -19.76 -2.81 -3.74
N TYR A 127 -18.90 -3.77 -4.10
CA TYR A 127 -19.29 -5.14 -4.38
C TYR A 127 -18.44 -6.14 -3.57
N LYS A 128 -19.11 -6.84 -2.64
CA LYS A 128 -18.47 -7.78 -1.69
C LYS A 128 -18.22 -9.17 -2.27
N ASP A 129 -18.88 -9.54 -3.36
CA ASP A 129 -18.74 -10.81 -4.06
C ASP A 129 -18.15 -10.64 -5.47
N ARG A 130 -17.42 -9.54 -5.68
CA ARG A 130 -16.78 -9.23 -6.95
C ARG A 130 -15.66 -10.21 -7.28
N VAL A 131 -15.62 -10.63 -8.55
CA VAL A 131 -14.57 -11.45 -9.12
C VAL A 131 -14.04 -10.85 -10.42
N LEU A 132 -12.79 -11.16 -10.73
CA LEU A 132 -12.11 -10.75 -11.97
C LEU A 132 -11.54 -11.96 -12.71
N CYS A 133 -11.66 -11.98 -14.03
CA CYS A 133 -11.00 -12.99 -14.84
C CYS A 133 -9.52 -12.64 -15.07
N ALA A 134 -8.62 -13.56 -14.76
CA ALA A 134 -7.17 -13.37 -14.93
C ALA A 134 -6.71 -13.28 -16.41
N PHE A 135 -7.57 -13.62 -17.36
CA PHE A 135 -7.22 -13.78 -18.78
C PHE A 135 -7.94 -12.81 -19.73
N CYS A 136 -8.95 -12.09 -19.24
CA CYS A 136 -9.70 -11.15 -20.08
C CYS A 136 -10.18 -9.90 -19.32
N ASN A 137 -9.84 -9.75 -18.03
CA ASN A 137 -10.28 -8.67 -17.14
C ASN A 137 -11.80 -8.51 -16.99
N LEU A 138 -12.60 -9.51 -17.41
CA LEU A 138 -14.04 -9.50 -17.17
C LEU A 138 -14.30 -9.42 -15.67
N GLU A 139 -15.10 -8.45 -15.27
CA GLU A 139 -15.55 -8.21 -13.91
C GLU A 139 -17.00 -8.65 -13.76
N LEU A 140 -17.28 -9.45 -12.71
CA LEU A 140 -18.63 -9.88 -12.35
C LEU A 140 -18.83 -9.71 -10.84
N ALA A 141 -20.04 -9.35 -10.43
CA ALA A 141 -20.46 -9.18 -9.04
C ALA A 141 -21.96 -9.49 -8.93
N GLU A 142 -22.49 -9.42 -7.70
CA GLU A 142 -23.91 -9.62 -7.38
C GLU A 142 -24.43 -11.01 -7.78
N TRP A 143 -23.62 -12.04 -7.49
CA TRP A 143 -23.91 -13.41 -7.88
C TRP A 143 -25.22 -13.90 -7.26
N GLY A 144 -26.09 -14.46 -8.09
CA GLY A 144 -27.37 -15.07 -7.75
C GLY A 144 -27.32 -16.60 -7.61
N PRO A 145 -28.34 -17.24 -7.00
CA PRO A 145 -28.39 -18.70 -6.79
C PRO A 145 -28.30 -19.56 -8.06
N LYS A 146 -28.67 -18.99 -9.22
CA LYS A 146 -28.77 -19.69 -10.50
C LYS A 146 -27.63 -19.32 -11.46
N ASP A 147 -26.72 -18.47 -11.04
CA ASP A 147 -25.69 -17.94 -11.90
C ASP A 147 -24.58 -18.99 -12.06
N ASP A 148 -24.34 -19.40 -13.30
CA ASP A 148 -23.28 -20.31 -13.66
C ASP A 148 -22.07 -19.49 -14.15
N PRO A 149 -20.91 -19.60 -13.49
CA PRO A 149 -19.71 -18.86 -13.89
C PRO A 149 -19.28 -19.09 -15.35
N ALA A 150 -19.42 -20.30 -15.88
CA ALA A 150 -19.04 -20.61 -17.25
C ALA A 150 -20.00 -19.95 -18.25
N TYR A 151 -21.31 -19.99 -17.95
CA TYR A 151 -22.32 -19.33 -18.76
C TYR A 151 -22.13 -17.81 -18.78
N GLU A 152 -22.05 -17.18 -17.61
CA GLU A 152 -21.85 -15.72 -17.50
C GLU A 152 -20.57 -15.27 -18.21
N HIS A 153 -19.50 -16.05 -18.09
CA HIS A 153 -18.23 -15.76 -18.75
C HIS A 153 -18.35 -15.86 -20.28
N ASN A 154 -18.98 -16.91 -20.80
CA ASN A 154 -19.17 -17.08 -22.24
C ASN A 154 -20.07 -15.97 -22.84
N VAL A 155 -21.13 -15.58 -22.13
CA VAL A 155 -22.05 -14.53 -22.61
C VAL A 155 -21.36 -13.17 -22.63
N ARG A 156 -20.57 -12.83 -21.60
CA ARG A 156 -19.97 -11.48 -21.47
C ARG A 156 -18.56 -11.34 -22.05
N SER A 157 -17.83 -12.44 -22.24
CA SER A 157 -16.50 -12.44 -22.86
C SER A 157 -16.27 -13.72 -23.68
N PRO A 158 -17.00 -13.92 -24.80
CA PRO A 158 -16.97 -15.15 -25.60
C PRO A 158 -15.60 -15.42 -26.23
N THR A 159 -14.77 -14.38 -26.41
CA THR A 159 -13.43 -14.49 -26.99
C THR A 159 -12.35 -14.77 -25.94
N CYS A 160 -12.71 -14.89 -24.66
CA CYS A 160 -11.75 -15.15 -23.59
C CYS A 160 -10.97 -16.45 -23.84
N PRO A 161 -9.65 -16.49 -23.59
CA PRO A 161 -8.86 -17.72 -23.69
C PRO A 161 -9.38 -18.91 -22.87
N VAL A 162 -10.04 -18.65 -21.74
CA VAL A 162 -10.66 -19.70 -20.90
C VAL A 162 -11.91 -20.26 -21.59
N VAL A 163 -12.80 -19.37 -22.05
CA VAL A 163 -14.05 -19.74 -22.74
C VAL A 163 -13.76 -20.48 -24.05
N THR A 164 -12.77 -20.02 -24.81
CA THR A 164 -12.36 -20.64 -26.09
C THR A 164 -11.53 -21.91 -25.91
N GLY A 165 -11.27 -22.36 -24.67
CA GLY A 165 -10.50 -23.57 -24.38
C GLY A 165 -9.00 -23.47 -24.68
N LYS A 166 -8.50 -22.28 -25.05
CA LYS A 166 -7.09 -22.08 -25.43
C LYS A 166 -6.15 -22.21 -24.23
N ILE A 167 -6.59 -21.87 -23.02
CA ILE A 167 -5.77 -22.01 -21.80
C ILE A 167 -5.47 -23.47 -21.46
N MET A 168 -6.33 -24.43 -21.85
CA MET A 168 -6.05 -25.86 -21.68
C MET A 168 -4.95 -26.38 -22.63
N ALA A 169 -4.53 -25.58 -23.61
CA ALA A 169 -3.47 -25.89 -24.56
C ALA A 169 -2.09 -25.32 -24.18
N ILE A 170 -1.93 -24.72 -22.99
CA ILE A 170 -0.62 -24.34 -22.44
C ILE A 170 0.08 -25.61 -21.91
N GLN A 171 0.60 -26.42 -22.82
CA GLN A 171 1.61 -27.41 -22.48
C GLN A 171 2.96 -26.68 -22.46
N SER A 172 3.45 -26.32 -21.27
CA SER A 172 4.82 -25.80 -21.12
C SER A 172 5.82 -26.89 -21.50
N ARG A 173 6.99 -26.50 -22.01
CA ARG A 173 8.08 -27.43 -22.31
C ARG A 173 8.74 -28.01 -21.04
N ASP A 174 8.58 -27.32 -19.91
CA ASP A 174 9.15 -27.67 -18.61
C ASP A 174 8.38 -26.95 -17.47
N PRO A 175 7.47 -27.64 -16.76
CA PRO A 175 6.71 -27.08 -15.64
C PRO A 175 7.55 -26.74 -14.40
N GLU A 176 8.63 -27.47 -14.13
CA GLU A 176 9.47 -27.28 -12.94
C GLU A 176 10.26 -25.96 -13.05
N PHE A 177 10.79 -25.64 -14.23
CA PHE A 177 11.50 -24.38 -14.48
C PHE A 177 10.62 -23.13 -14.31
N VAL A 178 9.34 -23.21 -14.71
CA VAL A 178 8.39 -22.10 -14.57
C VAL A 178 8.01 -21.88 -13.10
N GLU A 179 7.85 -22.96 -12.34
CA GLU A 179 7.53 -22.88 -10.91
C GLU A 179 8.70 -22.28 -10.11
N GLU A 180 9.93 -22.72 -10.35
CA GLU A 180 11.15 -22.19 -9.70
C GLU A 180 11.34 -20.69 -9.96
N MET A 181 11.19 -20.26 -11.21
CA MET A 181 11.31 -18.84 -11.61
C MET A 181 10.21 -17.96 -11.01
N ILE A 182 8.96 -18.44 -11.01
CA ILE A 182 7.84 -17.74 -10.33
C ILE A 182 8.13 -17.62 -8.84
N HIS A 183 8.71 -18.64 -8.20
CA HIS A 183 9.04 -18.60 -6.78
C HIS A 183 10.16 -17.62 -6.45
N GLU A 184 11.25 -17.58 -7.22
CA GLU A 184 12.36 -16.64 -6.98
C GLU A 184 11.92 -15.19 -7.13
N GLU A 185 11.14 -14.89 -8.17
CA GLU A 185 10.69 -13.54 -8.44
C GLU A 185 9.54 -13.13 -7.50
N ALA A 186 8.64 -14.04 -7.13
CA ALA A 186 7.65 -13.81 -6.07
C ALA A 186 8.33 -13.56 -4.71
N ALA A 187 9.43 -14.27 -4.41
CA ALA A 187 10.23 -14.03 -3.22
C ALA A 187 10.93 -12.67 -3.27
N ALA A 188 11.43 -12.24 -4.43
CA ALA A 188 12.00 -10.92 -4.63
C ALA A 188 10.94 -9.82 -4.44
N VAL A 189 9.78 -9.94 -5.06
CA VAL A 189 8.64 -9.03 -4.90
C VAL A 189 8.18 -8.97 -3.44
N ALA A 190 8.06 -10.11 -2.76
CA ALA A 190 7.68 -10.15 -1.35
C ALA A 190 8.70 -9.44 -0.45
N LYS A 191 10.01 -9.60 -0.71
CA LYS A 191 11.06 -8.88 0.02
C LYS A 191 10.96 -7.37 -0.20
N LEU A 192 10.76 -6.93 -1.44
CA LEU A 192 10.60 -5.51 -1.78
C LEU A 192 9.32 -4.91 -1.16
N GLN A 193 8.22 -5.67 -1.13
CA GLN A 193 6.98 -5.25 -0.46
C GLN A 193 7.16 -5.08 1.05
N VAL A 194 7.88 -5.99 1.72
CA VAL A 194 8.18 -5.85 3.16
C VAL A 194 9.02 -4.60 3.43
N LEU A 195 10.02 -4.34 2.59
CA LEU A 195 10.82 -3.10 2.67
C LEU A 195 9.94 -1.86 2.47
N GLN A 196 9.06 -1.87 1.48
CA GLN A 196 8.12 -0.77 1.20
C GLN A 196 7.21 -0.50 2.41
N MET A 197 6.63 -1.55 2.99
CA MET A 197 5.80 -1.44 4.20
C MET A 197 6.58 -0.88 5.39
N GLY A 198 7.83 -1.30 5.57
CA GLY A 198 8.70 -0.79 6.62
C GLY A 198 8.99 0.71 6.46
N MET A 199 9.28 1.14 5.23
CA MET A 199 9.55 2.53 4.91
C MET A 199 8.31 3.41 5.03
N GLN A 200 7.14 2.95 4.56
CA GLN A 200 5.87 3.67 4.74
C GLN A 200 5.57 3.89 6.22
N LYS A 201 5.76 2.86 7.05
CA LYS A 201 5.58 2.97 8.51
C LYS A 201 6.51 4.01 9.12
N GLN A 202 7.75 4.09 8.66
CA GLN A 202 8.71 5.09 9.13
C GLN A 202 8.31 6.50 8.69
N LEU A 203 7.85 6.67 7.45
CA LEU A 203 7.31 7.93 6.94
C LEU A 203 6.13 8.41 7.78
N ASP A 204 5.17 7.53 8.07
CA ASP A 204 3.99 7.85 8.88
C ASP A 204 4.40 8.33 10.29
N GLN A 205 5.38 7.68 10.92
CA GLN A 205 5.91 8.08 12.22
C GLN A 205 6.54 9.48 12.18
N TYR A 206 7.31 9.80 11.14
CA TYR A 206 7.92 11.12 10.99
C TYR A 206 6.89 12.21 10.69
N MET A 207 5.87 11.89 9.89
CA MET A 207 4.77 12.81 9.61
C MET A 207 3.97 13.17 10.86
N GLU A 208 3.68 12.20 11.74
CA GLU A 208 3.04 12.47 13.03
C GLU A 208 3.93 13.31 13.96
N ARG A 209 5.24 13.03 13.98
CA ARG A 209 6.18 13.85 14.76
C ARG A 209 6.23 15.30 14.28
N ILE A 210 6.22 15.54 12.96
CA ILE A 210 6.14 16.91 12.41
C ILE A 210 4.85 17.62 12.85
N LYS A 211 3.71 16.92 12.87
CA LYS A 211 2.45 17.51 13.35
C LYS A 211 2.56 17.92 14.82
N SER A 212 3.11 17.04 15.67
CA SER A 212 3.38 17.32 17.07
C SER A 212 4.33 18.51 17.26
N ASP A 213 5.46 18.53 16.54
CA ASP A 213 6.45 19.61 16.62
C ASP A 213 5.87 20.96 16.18
N LYS A 214 4.98 20.96 15.17
CA LYS A 214 4.27 22.17 14.73
C LYS A 214 3.37 22.72 15.83
N GLN A 215 2.65 21.86 16.54
CA GLN A 215 1.84 22.25 17.68
C GLN A 215 2.71 22.79 18.82
N LYS A 216 3.81 22.11 19.15
CA LYS A 216 4.71 22.53 20.21
C LYS A 216 5.39 23.87 19.93
N ARG A 217 5.82 24.11 18.68
CA ARG A 217 6.31 25.42 18.22
C ARG A 217 5.28 26.52 18.47
N ALA A 218 4.02 26.30 18.12
CA ALA A 218 2.96 27.30 18.29
C ALA A 218 2.73 27.63 19.78
N GLU A 219 2.79 26.63 20.66
CA GLU A 219 2.72 26.83 22.12
C GLU A 219 3.90 27.68 22.65
N LEU A 220 5.13 27.34 22.23
CA LEU A 220 6.33 28.08 22.63
C LEU A 220 6.33 29.53 22.11
N GLU A 221 5.90 29.74 20.86
CA GLU A 221 5.77 31.08 20.27
C GLU A 221 4.74 31.92 21.03
N LYS A 222 3.62 31.32 21.43
CA LYS A 222 2.61 31.97 22.28
C LYS A 222 3.14 32.31 23.66
N ALA A 223 3.86 31.39 24.32
CA ALA A 223 4.46 31.62 25.62
C ALA A 223 5.50 32.76 25.58
N LEU A 224 6.38 32.75 24.58
CA LEU A 224 7.37 33.81 24.34
C LEU A 224 6.73 35.18 24.15
N ALA A 225 5.62 35.25 23.39
CA ALA A 225 4.90 36.50 23.20
C ALA A 225 4.36 37.07 24.53
N MET A 226 3.91 36.21 25.45
CA MET A 226 3.43 36.64 26.77
C MET A 226 4.55 37.22 27.65
N TYR A 227 5.75 36.63 27.63
CA TYR A 227 6.89 37.12 28.41
C TYR A 227 7.48 38.42 27.84
N ARG A 228 7.45 38.62 26.53
CA ARG A 228 7.91 39.86 25.88
C ARG A 228 6.98 41.06 26.09
N GLN A 229 5.73 40.83 26.49
CA GLN A 229 4.74 41.87 26.76
C GLN A 229 4.66 42.28 28.24
N LYS A 230 5.26 41.50 29.15
CA LYS A 230 5.38 41.80 30.58
C LYS A 230 6.60 42.65 30.88
#